data_AF-A0A379WFM3-F1
#
_entry.id   AF-A0A379WFM3-F1
#
_cell.length_a   1.000
_cell.length_b   1.000
_cell.length_c   1.000
_cell.angle_alpha   90.00
_cell.angle_beta   90.00
_cell.angle_gamma   90.00
#
_symmetry.space_group_name_H-M   'P 1'
#
loop_
_entity.id
_entity.type
_entity.pdbx_description
1 polymer ?
#
loop_
_entity_poly.entity_id
_entity_poly.type
_entity_poly.pdbx_seq_one_letter_code
_entity_poly.pdbx_strand_id
1 'polypeptide(L)'
;MRYAVQNGLIDYNPAQEMAGAIAVAKRTHRPALPFERFSELLERIDNFKGRKLTKLAVKLTLLIFIRSSELRFARWSEIDFDNAMWTIPAEREPLPGVKHSHRGSKMRTPHLVPLSCQALAVLTEIKRSAVIMNLCSLVTMISESL
;
A
#
# COMPACT_ATOMS: atom_id res chain seq x y z
N MET A 1 -26.28 5.19 -10.43
CA MET A 1 -27.57 5.56 -11.04
C MET A 1 -27.51 5.74 -12.56
N ARG A 2 -26.48 6.38 -13.16
CA ARG A 2 -26.37 6.49 -14.63
C ARG A 2 -26.48 5.15 -15.39
N TYR A 3 -25.80 4.10 -14.91
CA TYR A 3 -25.92 2.75 -15.48
C TYR A 3 -27.36 2.23 -15.47
N ALA A 4 -28.09 2.43 -14.37
CA ALA A 4 -29.48 1.99 -14.24
C ALA A 4 -30.43 2.74 -15.19
N VAL A 5 -30.21 4.05 -15.41
CA VAL A 5 -30.94 4.82 -16.43
C VAL A 5 -30.67 4.28 -17.83
N GLN A 6 -29.41 4.04 -18.17
CA GLN A 6 -29.03 3.51 -19.50
C GLN A 6 -29.57 2.11 -19.78
N ASN A 7 -29.81 1.32 -18.73
CA ASN A 7 -30.39 -0.03 -18.84
C ASN A 7 -31.91 -0.03 -18.60
N GLY A 8 -32.56 1.14 -18.51
CA GLY A 8 -34.02 1.25 -18.33
C GLY A 8 -34.55 0.75 -16.98
N LEU A 9 -33.68 0.55 -15.98
CA LEU A 9 -34.07 0.13 -14.64
C LEU A 9 -34.70 1.27 -13.83
N ILE A 10 -34.39 2.52 -14.20
CA ILE A 10 -34.99 3.74 -13.67
C ILE A 10 -35.05 4.77 -14.81
N ASP A 11 -36.05 5.65 -14.82
CA ASP A 11 -36.21 6.61 -15.92
C ASP A 11 -35.31 7.83 -15.78
N TYR A 12 -34.90 8.15 -14.56
CA TYR A 12 -34.19 9.39 -14.25
C TYR A 12 -33.26 9.25 -13.04
N ASN A 13 -32.16 10.01 -13.06
CA ASN A 13 -31.17 10.03 -12.00
C ASN A 13 -31.34 11.29 -11.12
N PRO A 14 -32.02 11.22 -9.96
CA PRO A 14 -32.27 12.38 -9.10
C PRO A 14 -30.98 13.02 -8.54
N ALA A 15 -29.86 12.29 -8.53
CA ALA A 15 -28.58 12.84 -8.11
C ALA A 15 -27.96 13.81 -9.13
N GLN A 16 -28.52 13.97 -10.34
CA GLN A 16 -28.05 14.99 -11.29
C GLN A 16 -28.29 16.41 -10.78
N GLU A 17 -29.45 16.68 -10.18
CA GLU A 17 -29.81 18.01 -9.65
C GLU A 17 -29.05 18.36 -8.37
N MET A 18 -28.46 17.37 -7.70
CA MET A 18 -27.62 17.61 -6.52
C MET A 18 -26.23 18.13 -6.87
N ALA A 19 -25.85 18.14 -8.16
CA ALA A 19 -24.56 18.66 -8.60
C ALA A 19 -24.47 20.17 -8.32
N GLY A 20 -23.65 20.56 -7.33
CA GLY A 20 -23.51 21.95 -6.89
C GLY A 20 -24.38 22.33 -5.69
N ALA A 21 -25.33 21.48 -5.28
CA ALA A 21 -26.14 21.69 -4.06
C ALA A 21 -25.32 21.53 -2.76
N ILE A 22 -24.17 20.86 -2.84
CA ILE A 22 -23.26 20.63 -1.72
C ILE A 22 -21.91 21.25 -2.07
N ALA A 23 -21.31 21.96 -1.11
CA ALA A 23 -19.95 22.48 -1.25
C ALA A 23 -18.97 21.34 -1.53
N VAL A 24 -18.29 21.40 -2.67
CA VAL A 24 -17.26 20.42 -3.02
C VAL A 24 -16.04 20.69 -2.15
N ALA A 25 -15.60 19.68 -1.39
CA ALA A 25 -14.35 19.77 -0.63
C ALA A 25 -13.20 20.14 -1.57
N LYS A 26 -12.53 21.26 -1.28
CA LYS A 26 -11.40 21.71 -2.10
C LYS A 26 -10.28 20.68 -1.99
N ARG A 27 -9.89 20.10 -3.14
CA ARG A 27 -8.82 19.10 -3.19
C ARG A 27 -7.48 19.78 -2.94
N THR A 28 -6.80 19.36 -1.87
CA THR A 28 -5.41 19.75 -1.62
C THR A 28 -4.48 18.67 -2.17
N HIS A 29 -3.66 19.05 -3.16
CA HIS A 29 -2.63 18.17 -3.70
C HIS A 29 -1.43 18.10 -2.75
N ARG A 30 -0.85 16.90 -2.58
CA ARG A 30 0.37 16.70 -1.81
C ARG A 30 1.57 16.79 -2.77
N PRO A 31 2.36 17.87 -2.78
CA PRO A 31 3.51 17.98 -3.66
C PRO A 31 4.55 16.92 -3.31
N ALA A 32 5.34 16.52 -4.30
CA ALA A 32 6.51 15.69 -4.06
C ALA A 32 7.50 16.41 -3.13
N LEU A 33 8.25 15.65 -2.34
CA LEU A 33 9.31 16.21 -1.51
C LEU A 33 10.41 16.80 -2.43
N PRO A 34 10.84 18.06 -2.21
CA PRO A 34 11.99 18.62 -2.91
C PRO A 34 13.24 17.76 -2.68
N PHE A 35 14.06 17.60 -3.71
CA PHE A 35 15.22 16.70 -3.67
C PHE A 35 16.25 17.13 -2.62
N GLU A 36 16.38 18.43 -2.38
CA GLU A 36 17.27 19.04 -1.40
C GLU A 36 16.94 18.60 0.04
N ARG A 37 15.70 18.17 0.28
CA ARG A 37 15.22 17.69 1.59
C ARG A 37 15.27 16.18 1.72
N PHE A 38 15.83 15.47 0.74
CA PHE A 38 15.89 14.02 0.78
C PHE A 38 16.81 13.51 1.90
N SER A 39 17.94 14.16 2.15
CA SER A 39 18.83 13.84 3.28
C SER A 39 18.11 14.00 4.62
N GLU A 40 17.40 15.12 4.82
CA GLU A 40 16.57 15.39 6.01
C GLU A 40 15.53 14.27 6.23
N LEU A 41 14.92 13.76 5.16
CA LEU A 41 13.98 12.63 5.24
C LEU A 41 14.68 11.37 5.76
N LEU A 42 15.84 11.01 5.20
CA LEU A 42 16.57 9.82 5.61
C LEU A 42 17.00 9.90 7.09
N GLU A 43 17.51 11.05 7.52
CA GLU A 43 17.87 11.29 8.92
C GLU A 43 16.67 11.16 9.86
N ARG A 44 15.50 11.67 9.47
CA ARG A 44 14.28 11.52 10.27
C ARG A 44 13.80 10.07 10.35
N ILE A 45 13.92 9.31 9.27
CA ILE A 45 13.59 7.89 9.27
C ILE A 45 14.56 7.14 10.19
N ASP A 46 15.83 7.48 10.17
CA ASP A 46 16.84 6.87 11.02
C ASP A 46 16.66 7.20 12.50
N ASN A 47 16.23 8.42 12.81
CA ASN A 47 15.96 8.86 14.18
C ASN A 47 14.52 8.57 14.66
N PHE A 48 13.70 7.91 13.86
CA PHE A 48 12.33 7.59 14.24
C PHE A 48 12.28 6.66 15.46
N LYS A 49 11.72 7.16 16.57
CA LYS A 49 11.62 6.46 17.87
C LYS A 49 10.41 5.53 18.01
N GLY A 50 9.58 5.42 16.97
CA GLY A 50 8.38 4.58 17.00
C GLY A 50 8.67 3.09 16.74
N ARG A 51 7.65 2.34 16.32
CA ARG A 51 7.77 0.90 16.08
C ARG A 51 8.85 0.62 15.02
N LYS A 52 9.79 -0.28 15.35
CA LYS A 52 10.87 -0.71 14.45
C LYS A 52 10.34 -1.22 13.10
N LEU A 53 9.24 -1.98 13.13
CA LEU A 53 8.60 -2.49 11.92
C LEU A 53 8.13 -1.37 10.98
N THR A 54 7.57 -0.29 11.53
CA THR A 54 7.15 0.88 10.74
C THR A 54 8.35 1.54 10.08
N LYS A 55 9.46 1.72 10.81
CA LYS A 55 10.71 2.24 10.25
C LYS A 55 11.21 1.39 9.08
N LEU A 56 11.24 0.06 9.25
CA LEU A 56 11.68 -0.87 8.20
C LEU A 56 10.74 -0.86 6.99
N ALA A 57 9.43 -0.80 7.20
CA ALA A 57 8.45 -0.71 6.11
C ALA A 57 8.60 0.58 5.29
N VAL A 58 8.85 1.71 5.95
CA VAL A 58 9.12 2.99 5.27
C VAL A 58 10.42 2.91 4.46
N LYS A 59 11.50 2.40 5.05
CA LYS A 59 12.77 2.17 4.34
C LYS A 59 12.60 1.27 3.12
N LEU A 60 11.88 0.16 3.27
CA LEU A 60 11.62 -0.75 2.17
C LEU A 60 10.85 -0.04 1.04
N THR A 61 9.81 0.73 1.39
CA THR A 61 9.03 1.50 0.40
C THR A 61 9.90 2.48 -0.39
N LEU A 62 10.90 3.11 0.26
CA LEU A 62 11.85 4.00 -0.42
C LEU A 62 12.81 3.26 -1.38
N LEU A 63 13.04 1.97 -1.16
CA LEU A 63 13.93 1.17 -2.01
C LEU A 63 13.22 0.60 -3.24
N ILE A 64 11.96 0.20 -3.10
CA ILE A 64 11.23 -0.54 -4.16
C ILE A 64 9.99 0.17 -4.73
N PHE A 65 9.55 1.27 -4.11
CA PHE A 65 8.45 2.12 -4.59
C PHE A 65 7.10 1.42 -4.86
N ILE A 66 6.82 0.32 -4.16
CA ILE A 66 5.52 -0.38 -4.27
C ILE A 66 4.42 0.38 -3.54
N ARG A 67 3.15 0.10 -3.90
CA ARG A 67 2.01 0.80 -3.28
C ARG A 67 1.81 0.32 -1.84
N SER A 68 1.31 1.21 -0.98
CA SER A 68 1.03 0.88 0.42
C SER A 68 0.04 -0.28 0.61
N SER A 69 -0.87 -0.51 -0.33
CA SER A 69 -1.75 -1.69 -0.31
C SER A 69 -1.00 -2.97 -0.67
N GLU A 70 -0.07 -2.90 -1.62
CA GLU A 70 0.74 -4.04 -2.05
C GLU A 70 1.67 -4.49 -0.92
N LEU A 71 2.28 -3.53 -0.20
CA LEU A 71 3.11 -3.78 0.97
C LEU A 71 2.33 -4.33 2.17
N ARG A 72 1.16 -3.77 2.48
CA ARG A 72 0.37 -4.16 3.67
C ARG A 72 -0.16 -5.60 3.61
N PHE A 73 -0.49 -6.09 2.41
CA PHE A 73 -1.04 -7.44 2.22
C PHE A 73 -0.03 -8.42 1.61
N ALA A 74 1.24 -8.02 1.58
CA ALA A 74 2.37 -8.81 1.16
C ALA A 74 2.38 -10.20 1.80
N ARG A 75 2.86 -11.21 1.05
CA ARG A 75 3.05 -12.57 1.55
C ARG A 75 4.48 -13.00 1.36
N TRP A 76 5.02 -13.77 2.31
CA TRP A 76 6.37 -14.32 2.18
C TRP A 76 6.52 -15.24 0.97
N SER A 77 5.45 -15.90 0.54
CA SER A 77 5.42 -16.72 -0.69
C SER A 77 5.56 -15.93 -1.98
N GLU A 78 5.43 -14.60 -1.95
CA GLU A 78 5.59 -13.72 -3.12
C GLU A 78 7.04 -13.28 -3.33
N ILE A 79 7.91 -13.52 -2.33
CA ILE A 79 9.28 -13.03 -2.29
C ILE A 79 10.24 -14.19 -2.50
N ASP A 80 10.95 -14.15 -3.61
CA ASP A 80 12.05 -15.02 -3.94
C ASP A 80 13.37 -14.34 -3.52
N PHE A 81 13.96 -14.83 -2.44
CA PHE A 81 15.22 -14.29 -1.91
C PHE A 81 16.43 -14.72 -2.73
N ASP A 82 16.35 -15.87 -3.42
CA ASP A 82 17.46 -16.43 -4.19
C ASP A 82 17.61 -15.68 -5.52
N ASN A 83 16.48 -15.42 -6.19
CA ASN A 83 16.44 -14.63 -7.42
C ASN A 83 16.29 -13.12 -7.20
N ALA A 84 16.29 -12.67 -5.94
CA ALA A 84 16.11 -11.27 -5.56
C ALA A 84 14.89 -10.62 -6.24
N MET A 85 13.74 -11.29 -6.22
CA MET A 85 12.54 -10.86 -6.93
C MET A 85 11.31 -10.94 -6.02
N TRP A 86 10.49 -9.89 -6.05
CA TRP A 86 9.16 -9.92 -5.44
C TRP A 86 8.10 -9.86 -6.53
N THR A 87 7.33 -10.94 -6.66
CA THR A 87 6.22 -11.05 -7.60
C THR A 87 4.89 -10.75 -6.89
N ILE A 88 4.36 -9.55 -7.06
CA ILE A 88 3.05 -9.17 -6.53
C ILE A 88 1.98 -9.68 -7.50
N PRO A 89 1.06 -10.56 -7.08
CA PRO A 89 0.05 -11.11 -7.97
C PRO A 89 -0.99 -10.04 -8.37
N ALA A 90 -1.76 -10.31 -9.43
CA ALA A 90 -2.87 -9.46 -9.84
C ALA A 90 -3.92 -9.29 -8.74
N GLU A 91 -4.24 -10.39 -8.07
CA GLU A 91 -5.18 -10.49 -6.95
C GLU A 91 -4.68 -11.55 -5.97
N ARG A 92 -5.19 -11.53 -4.73
CA ARG A 92 -4.84 -12.46 -3.65
C ARG A 92 -6.09 -13.14 -3.14
N GLU A 93 -5.92 -14.32 -2.55
CA GLU A 93 -6.99 -14.93 -1.79
C GLU A 93 -7.39 -14.04 -0.60
N PRO A 94 -8.68 -13.71 -0.44
CA PRO A 94 -9.15 -12.94 0.70
C PRO A 94 -8.89 -13.68 2.01
N LEU A 95 -8.39 -12.96 3.01
CA LEU A 95 -8.36 -13.48 4.37
C LEU A 95 -9.71 -13.26 5.07
N PRO A 96 -10.19 -14.25 5.85
CA PRO A 96 -11.39 -14.09 6.69
C PRO A 96 -11.27 -12.88 7.61
N GLY A 97 -12.30 -12.03 7.62
CA GLY A 97 -12.38 -10.86 8.51
C GLY A 97 -11.48 -9.67 8.15
N VAL A 98 -10.60 -9.78 7.14
CA VAL A 98 -9.68 -8.68 6.77
C VAL A 98 -10.12 -8.02 5.48
N LYS A 99 -10.70 -6.81 5.61
CA LYS A 99 -11.12 -6.01 4.46
C LYS A 99 -9.94 -5.70 3.54
N HIS A 100 -10.19 -5.79 2.23
CA HIS A 100 -9.23 -5.46 1.16
C HIS A 100 -7.99 -6.37 1.08
N SER A 101 -7.93 -7.47 1.84
CA SER A 101 -6.81 -8.42 1.83
C SER A 101 -6.59 -9.11 0.48
N HIS A 102 -7.63 -9.18 -0.35
CA HIS A 102 -7.56 -9.71 -1.72
C HIS A 102 -6.79 -8.80 -2.69
N ARG A 103 -6.53 -7.53 -2.35
CA ARG A 103 -5.94 -6.60 -3.32
C ARG A 103 -4.51 -7.02 -3.66
N GLY A 104 -4.25 -7.26 -4.94
CA GLY A 104 -2.93 -7.44 -5.52
C GLY A 104 -2.41 -6.15 -6.17
N SER A 105 -1.74 -6.30 -7.32
CA SER A 105 -1.27 -5.22 -8.17
C SER A 105 -2.42 -4.33 -8.65
N LYS A 106 -2.22 -3.00 -8.61
CA LYS A 106 -3.22 -2.02 -9.09
C LYS A 106 -3.66 -2.28 -10.54
N MET A 107 -2.76 -2.78 -11.38
CA MET A 107 -3.01 -2.98 -12.81
C MET A 107 -3.69 -4.32 -13.12
N ARG A 108 -4.00 -5.14 -12.10
CA ARG A 108 -4.58 -6.50 -12.26
C ARG A 108 -3.74 -7.43 -13.13
N THR A 109 -2.44 -7.19 -13.14
CA THR A 109 -1.42 -8.05 -13.76
C THR A 109 -0.29 -8.27 -12.74
N PRO A 110 0.43 -9.40 -12.80
CA PRO A 110 1.59 -9.62 -11.95
C PRO A 110 2.59 -8.47 -12.08
N HIS A 111 3.00 -7.90 -10.95
CA HIS A 111 3.99 -6.83 -10.87
C HIS A 111 5.29 -7.41 -10.32
N LEU A 112 6.32 -7.44 -11.16
CA LEU A 112 7.65 -7.95 -10.84
C LEU A 112 8.51 -6.82 -10.30
N VAL A 113 9.02 -6.99 -9.09
CA VAL A 113 9.79 -5.97 -8.37
C VAL A 113 11.17 -6.54 -8.04
N PRO A 114 12.22 -6.15 -8.76
CA PRO A 114 13.60 -6.53 -8.44
C PRO A 114 14.02 -5.97 -7.07
N LEU A 115 14.70 -6.79 -6.28
CA LEU A 115 15.12 -6.45 -4.93
C LEU A 115 16.63 -6.14 -4.92
N SER A 116 16.98 -4.93 -4.51
CA SER A 116 18.38 -4.58 -4.25
C SER A 116 18.91 -5.30 -3.01
N CYS A 117 20.23 -5.39 -2.85
CA CYS A 117 20.85 -5.96 -1.66
C CYS A 117 20.36 -5.29 -0.36
N GLN A 118 20.12 -3.97 -0.40
CA GLN A 118 19.56 -3.22 0.72
C GLN A 118 18.12 -3.63 1.02
N ALA A 119 17.29 -3.85 -0.01
CA ALA A 119 15.91 -4.30 0.16
C ALA A 119 15.86 -5.71 0.76
N LEU A 120 16.73 -6.62 0.30
CA LEU A 120 16.86 -7.97 0.85
C LEU A 120 17.29 -7.94 2.33
N ALA A 121 18.23 -7.07 2.70
CA ALA A 121 18.65 -6.91 4.09
C ALA A 121 17.49 -6.45 4.99
N VAL A 122 16.71 -5.45 4.53
CA VAL A 122 15.52 -4.96 5.26
C VAL A 122 14.45 -6.05 5.36
N LEU A 123 14.17 -6.78 4.28
CA LEU A 123 13.21 -7.90 4.28
C LEU A 123 13.63 -9.01 5.24
N THR A 124 14.91 -9.34 5.29
CA THR A 124 15.47 -10.32 6.22
C THR A 124 15.32 -9.87 7.67
N GLU A 125 15.56 -8.59 7.95
CA GLU A 125 15.37 -8.01 9.28
C GLU A 125 13.89 -8.01 9.72
N ILE A 126 12.97 -7.71 8.79
CA ILE A 126 11.53 -7.81 9.02
C ILE A 126 11.15 -9.26 9.34
N LYS A 127 11.62 -10.24 8.55
CA LYS A 127 11.33 -11.67 8.74
C LYS A 127 11.81 -12.17 10.09
N ARG A 128 13.00 -11.75 10.53
CA ARG A 128 13.57 -12.08 11.85
C ARG A 128 12.80 -11.43 13.00
N SER A 129 12.28 -10.21 12.80
CA SER A 129 11.55 -9.49 13.86
C SER A 129 10.10 -9.98 14.00
N ALA A 130 9.54 -10.57 12.94
CA ALA A 130 8.15 -11.00 12.86
C ALA A 130 7.92 -12.47 13.25
N VAL A 131 8.64 -13.00 14.25
CA VAL A 131 8.58 -14.42 14.67
C VAL A 131 7.18 -14.89 15.11
N ILE A 132 6.22 -13.97 15.34
CA ILE A 132 4.84 -14.32 15.76
C ILE A 132 3.76 -13.79 14.78
N MET A 133 4.12 -13.04 13.74
CA MET A 133 3.13 -12.33 12.92
C MET A 133 3.33 -12.55 11.42
N ASN A 134 2.35 -13.19 10.78
CA ASN A 134 2.17 -13.15 9.32
C ASN A 134 2.28 -11.71 8.84
N LEU A 135 2.96 -11.48 7.70
CA LEU A 135 3.18 -10.15 7.10
C LEU A 135 1.86 -9.34 6.94
N CYS A 136 0.72 -10.02 6.91
CA CYS A 136 -0.62 -9.44 6.93
C CYS A 136 -1.05 -8.75 8.24
N SER A 137 -0.44 -9.08 9.39
CA SER A 137 -0.76 -8.47 10.70
C SER A 137 -0.20 -7.05 10.84
N LEU A 138 0.55 -6.55 9.84
CA LEU A 138 0.89 -5.13 9.70
C LEU A 138 -0.36 -4.24 9.58
N VAL A 139 -1.48 -4.78 9.11
CA VAL A 139 -2.72 -4.03 8.84
C VAL A 139 -3.34 -3.47 10.12
N THR A 140 -3.37 -4.24 11.19
CA THR A 140 -3.92 -3.80 12.49
C THR A 140 -3.00 -2.78 13.18
N MET A 141 -1.67 -2.92 13.01
CA MET A 141 -0.70 -2.08 13.72
C MET A 141 -0.46 -0.71 13.07
N ILE A 142 -0.62 -0.58 11.74
CA ILE A 142 -0.42 0.71 11.05
C ILE A 142 -1.70 1.56 11.06
N SER A 143 -2.90 0.96 11.13
CA SER A 143 -4.15 1.73 11.18
C SER A 143 -4.39 2.46 12.51
N GLU A 144 -3.73 2.06 13.59
CA GLU A 144 -3.84 2.71 14.91
C GLU A 144 -2.84 3.86 15.10
N SER A 145 -1.91 4.07 14.16
CA SER A 145 -0.82 5.05 14.29
C SER A 145 -0.91 6.24 13.33
N LEU A 146 -2.03 6.40 12.62
CA LEU A 146 -2.31 7.49 11.67
C LEU A 146 -3.71 8.07 11.86
#